data_AF-A0A7S0JG40-F1
#
_entry.id   AF-A0A7S0JG40-F1
#
_cell.length_a   1.000
_cell.length_b   1.000
_cell.length_c   1.000
_cell.angle_alpha   90.00
_cell.angle_beta   90.00
_cell.angle_gamma   90.00
#
_symmetry.space_group_name_H-M   'P 1'
#
loop_
_entity.id
_entity.type
_entity.pdbx_description
1 polymer ?
#
loop_
_entity_poly.entity_id
_entity_poly.type
_entity_poly.pdbx_seq_one_letter_code
_entity_poly.pdbx_strand_id
1 'polypeptide(L)'
;VPVNLNYRQPVENLTVMCENVKVDHLVASSFFALEAKALAVARAFSGKLFFLDAVHGETTVICSPEKRSKDEEFFSASIKPDDIAVVMFTSGSTNVPKAVPLTHRGLTWLFQSKFQAEGYVPGQAHGGAMCFMPCYHVMGFCNNFLFCLYAGVRAFLLDASDSTPIAPQLLIDAVQACEPSVLTTVPWIMEAFAAMANNDEMVPRTLQTVNYILCGGAKLSKFCVSTLKTHGVGVRSICGATEVGGSILIGETGEETLRMQPYPGVGWELLPCAG
;
A
#
# COMPACT_ATOMS: atom_id res chain seq x y z
N VAL A 1 -0.43 18.81 -0.82
CA VAL A 1 0.09 17.53 -0.28
C VAL A 1 -1.09 16.58 -0.10
N PRO A 2 -1.08 15.38 -0.70
CA PRO A 2 -2.14 14.39 -0.52
C PRO A 2 -2.20 13.87 0.93
N VAL A 3 -3.41 13.64 1.40
CA VAL A 3 -3.72 13.04 2.71
C VAL A 3 -4.69 11.91 2.44
N ASN A 4 -4.25 10.66 2.65
CA ASN A 4 -5.10 9.51 2.33
C ASN A 4 -5.93 9.11 3.56
N LEU A 5 -7.24 9.35 3.48
CA LEU A 5 -8.19 9.09 4.56
C LEU A 5 -8.90 7.75 4.37
N ASN A 6 -9.16 7.05 5.47
CA ASN A 6 -10.06 5.90 5.46
C ASN A 6 -11.49 6.36 5.68
N TYR A 7 -12.22 6.60 4.58
CA TYR A 7 -13.63 7.03 4.63
C TYR A 7 -14.58 6.09 5.38
N ARG A 8 -14.15 4.87 5.75
CA ARG A 8 -14.93 3.95 6.60
C ARG A 8 -14.81 4.26 8.11
N GLN A 9 -13.95 5.20 8.51
CA GLN A 9 -13.86 5.65 9.90
C GLN A 9 -15.06 6.54 10.27
N PRO A 10 -15.41 6.64 11.56
CA PRO A 10 -16.43 7.59 12.02
C PRO A 10 -16.11 9.02 11.54
N VAL A 11 -17.13 9.78 11.16
CA VAL A 11 -17.00 11.14 10.63
C VAL A 11 -16.31 12.06 11.64
N GLU A 12 -16.49 11.82 12.94
CA GLU A 12 -15.84 12.57 14.01
C GLU A 12 -14.32 12.42 13.95
N ASN A 13 -13.82 11.20 13.72
CA ASN A 13 -12.40 10.93 13.58
C ASN A 13 -11.85 11.59 12.31
N LEU A 14 -12.57 11.44 11.19
CA LEU A 14 -12.20 12.05 9.92
C LEU A 14 -12.17 13.58 10.01
N THR A 15 -13.10 14.18 10.76
CA THR A 15 -13.15 15.64 11.01
C THR A 15 -11.89 16.08 11.73
N VAL A 16 -11.56 15.43 12.86
CA VAL A 16 -10.34 15.75 13.63
C VAL A 16 -9.08 15.56 12.79
N MET A 17 -9.02 14.51 11.97
CA MET A 17 -7.89 14.25 11.07
C MET A 17 -7.74 15.38 10.03
N CYS A 18 -8.82 15.77 9.37
CA CYS A 18 -8.81 16.84 8.37
C CYS A 18 -8.41 18.19 8.97
N GLU A 19 -8.94 18.53 10.14
CA GLU A 19 -8.62 19.78 10.85
C GLU A 19 -7.16 19.83 11.30
N ASN A 20 -6.64 18.73 11.84
CA ASN A 20 -5.25 18.63 12.32
C ASN A 20 -4.23 18.98 11.23
N VAL A 21 -4.46 18.49 10.02
CA VAL A 21 -3.56 18.74 8.87
C VAL A 21 -4.03 19.86 7.95
N LYS A 22 -5.11 20.57 8.33
CA LYS A 22 -5.70 21.70 7.59
C LYS A 22 -5.97 21.34 6.13
N VAL A 23 -6.75 20.28 5.92
CA VAL A 23 -7.17 19.88 4.58
C VAL A 23 -7.88 21.04 3.89
N ASP A 24 -7.42 21.38 2.69
CA ASP A 24 -8.02 22.43 1.88
C ASP A 24 -9.07 21.85 0.92
N HIS A 25 -8.72 20.83 0.14
CA HIS A 25 -9.65 20.20 -0.81
C HIS A 25 -9.89 18.73 -0.46
N LEU A 26 -11.13 18.27 -0.65
CA LEU A 26 -11.53 16.89 -0.41
C LEU A 26 -11.88 16.20 -1.73
N VAL A 27 -11.37 14.98 -1.93
CA VAL A 27 -11.67 14.15 -3.10
C VAL A 27 -12.22 12.81 -2.62
N ALA A 28 -13.39 12.43 -3.13
CA ALA A 28 -14.07 11.19 -2.75
C ALA A 28 -14.70 10.52 -3.99
N SER A 29 -14.93 9.21 -3.93
CA SER A 29 -15.88 8.56 -4.84
C SER A 29 -17.31 8.78 -4.35
N SER A 30 -18.28 8.64 -5.25
CA SER A 30 -19.72 8.67 -4.93
C SER A 30 -20.12 7.56 -3.95
N PHE A 31 -19.36 6.46 -3.91
CA PHE A 31 -19.52 5.41 -2.90
C PHE A 31 -19.42 5.96 -1.46
N PHE A 32 -18.56 6.94 -1.21
CA PHE A 32 -18.39 7.62 0.09
C PHE A 32 -19.04 9.01 0.14
N ALA A 33 -20.09 9.24 -0.66
CA ALA A 33 -20.72 10.56 -0.76
C ALA A 33 -21.37 11.02 0.55
N LEU A 34 -21.86 10.10 1.38
CA LEU A 34 -22.49 10.46 2.65
C LEU A 34 -21.44 11.02 3.62
N GLU A 35 -20.33 10.32 3.78
CA GLU A 35 -19.22 10.68 4.66
C GLU A 35 -18.55 11.97 4.17
N ALA A 36 -18.30 12.10 2.87
CA ALA A 36 -17.70 13.30 2.28
C ALA A 36 -18.60 14.54 2.47
N LYS A 37 -19.92 14.40 2.31
CA LYS A 37 -20.88 15.48 2.58
C LYS A 37 -20.96 15.80 4.07
N ALA A 38 -20.89 14.81 4.95
CA ALA A 38 -20.88 15.02 6.40
C ALA A 38 -19.64 15.83 6.83
N LEU A 39 -18.46 15.55 6.26
CA LEU A 39 -17.25 16.35 6.48
C LEU A 39 -17.40 17.80 5.99
N ALA A 40 -18.11 18.02 4.88
CA ALA A 40 -18.40 19.36 4.40
C ALA A 40 -19.36 20.12 5.34
N VAL A 41 -20.39 19.45 5.85
CA VAL A 41 -21.32 20.01 6.85
C VAL A 41 -20.58 20.34 8.15
N ALA A 42 -19.68 19.47 8.59
CA ALA A 42 -18.82 19.69 9.76
C ALA A 42 -17.74 20.76 9.54
N ARG A 43 -17.57 21.27 8.31
CA ARG A 43 -16.53 22.24 7.92
C ARG A 43 -15.11 21.73 8.22
N ALA A 44 -14.89 20.44 8.02
CA ALA A 44 -13.61 19.77 8.29
C ALA A 44 -12.47 20.22 7.34
N PHE A 45 -12.79 20.91 6.24
CA PHE A 45 -11.84 21.42 5.24
C PHE A 45 -12.29 22.78 4.71
N SER A 46 -11.37 23.58 4.15
CA SER A 46 -11.62 24.99 3.78
C SER A 46 -12.10 25.24 2.34
N GLY A 47 -11.76 24.36 1.42
CA GLY A 47 -11.96 24.49 -0.02
C GLY A 47 -13.11 23.63 -0.54
N LYS A 48 -12.91 22.99 -1.70
CA LYS A 48 -13.99 22.27 -2.42
C LYS A 48 -13.96 20.76 -2.20
N LEU A 49 -15.15 20.16 -2.27
CA LEU A 49 -15.35 18.73 -2.40
C LEU A 49 -15.51 18.35 -3.88
N PHE A 50 -14.69 17.41 -4.34
CA PHE A 50 -14.77 16.82 -5.68
C PHE A 50 -15.17 15.35 -5.60
N PHE A 51 -16.05 14.94 -6.51
CA PHE A 51 -16.39 13.53 -6.70
C PHE A 51 -15.67 12.98 -7.93
N LEU A 52 -14.91 11.89 -7.75
CA LEU A 52 -14.14 11.25 -8.82
C LEU A 52 -15.03 10.78 -9.98
N ASP A 53 -16.22 10.28 -9.67
CA ASP A 53 -17.12 9.73 -10.70
C ASP A 53 -17.75 10.80 -11.59
N ALA A 54 -17.73 12.06 -11.16
CA ALA A 54 -18.12 13.21 -11.98
C ALA A 54 -17.09 13.50 -13.11
N VAL A 55 -15.90 12.89 -13.04
CA VAL A 55 -14.92 12.84 -14.13
C VAL A 55 -15.25 11.63 -15.03
N HIS A 56 -16.41 11.69 -15.69
CA HIS A 56 -16.75 10.78 -16.77
C HIS A 56 -16.34 11.43 -18.09
N GLY A 57 -15.36 10.88 -18.79
CA GLY A 57 -15.05 11.30 -20.15
C GLY A 57 -13.60 11.13 -20.54
N GLU A 58 -13.38 10.15 -21.43
CA GLU A 58 -12.15 9.85 -22.14
C GLU A 58 -10.99 9.36 -21.26
N THR A 59 -10.48 8.17 -21.60
CA THR A 59 -9.07 7.83 -21.32
C THR A 59 -8.21 8.89 -22.00
N THR A 60 -8.03 10.03 -21.34
CA THR A 60 -7.02 10.98 -21.74
C THR A 60 -5.72 10.28 -21.40
N VAL A 61 -5.01 9.83 -22.42
CA VAL A 61 -3.61 9.45 -22.26
C VAL A 61 -2.90 10.75 -21.89
N ILE A 62 -2.81 11.04 -20.59
CA ILE A 62 -2.23 12.30 -20.05
C ILE A 62 -0.76 12.41 -20.47
N CYS A 63 -0.10 11.28 -20.71
CA CYS A 63 1.22 11.19 -21.29
C CYS A 63 1.27 10.02 -22.29
N SER A 64 1.24 10.28 -23.58
CA SER A 64 1.91 9.36 -24.52
C SER A 64 3.34 9.87 -24.68
N PRO A 65 4.34 9.02 -24.90
CA PRO A 65 5.71 9.48 -25.18
C PRO A 65 5.77 10.52 -26.31
N GLU A 66 4.76 10.50 -27.19
CA GLU A 66 4.64 11.31 -28.41
C GLU A 66 3.79 12.59 -28.21
N LYS A 67 2.96 12.66 -27.16
CA LYS A 67 2.12 13.81 -26.79
C LYS A 67 2.30 14.14 -25.32
N ARG A 68 3.42 14.78 -24.99
CA ARG A 68 3.55 15.54 -23.75
C ARG A 68 2.60 16.74 -23.87
N SER A 69 1.62 16.88 -22.98
CA SER A 69 0.82 18.11 -22.97
C SER A 69 1.77 19.31 -22.80
N LYS A 70 1.46 20.44 -23.43
CA LYS A 70 2.23 21.68 -23.29
C LYS A 70 2.00 22.35 -21.93
N ASP A 71 1.33 21.68 -20.98
CA ASP A 71 1.11 22.19 -19.63
C ASP A 71 2.39 22.02 -18.80
N GLU A 72 3.47 22.70 -19.23
CA GLU A 72 4.70 22.84 -18.47
C GLU A 72 4.40 23.40 -17.07
N GLU A 73 3.34 24.19 -16.93
CA GLU A 73 2.84 24.70 -15.65
C GLU A 73 2.43 23.60 -14.67
N PHE A 74 1.85 22.48 -15.12
CA PHE A 74 1.41 21.39 -14.22
C PHE A 74 2.59 20.73 -13.50
N PHE A 75 3.74 20.65 -14.18
CA PHE A 75 4.99 20.11 -13.61
C PHE A 75 5.97 21.21 -13.15
N SER A 76 5.57 22.49 -13.20
CA SER A 76 6.43 23.65 -12.90
C SER A 76 6.60 23.93 -11.41
N ALA A 77 5.85 23.24 -10.54
CA ALA A 77 5.96 23.44 -9.10
C ALA A 77 7.41 23.19 -8.65
N SER A 78 8.04 24.20 -8.05
CA SER A 78 9.38 24.09 -7.44
C SER A 78 9.30 23.22 -6.19
N ILE A 79 9.30 21.90 -6.38
CA ILE A 79 9.31 20.89 -5.31
C ILE A 79 10.74 20.67 -4.84
N LYS A 80 10.99 20.78 -3.53
CA LYS A 80 12.26 20.44 -2.89
C LYS A 80 12.21 19.02 -2.34
N PRO A 81 13.34 18.31 -2.24
CA PRO A 81 13.38 16.96 -1.68
C PRO A 81 12.81 16.85 -0.25
N ASP A 82 12.90 17.91 0.54
CA ASP A 82 12.41 17.95 1.93
C ASP A 82 10.96 18.39 2.08
N ASP A 83 10.29 18.73 0.98
CA ASP A 83 8.87 19.01 1.02
C ASP A 83 8.09 17.71 1.30
N ILE A 84 6.96 17.85 1.97
CA ILE A 84 6.09 16.72 2.29
C ILE A 84 5.44 16.20 1.00
N ALA A 85 5.67 14.93 0.68
CA ALA A 85 5.10 14.24 -0.47
C ALA A 85 3.70 13.70 -0.16
N VAL A 86 3.48 13.17 1.04
CA VAL A 86 2.18 12.63 1.48
C VAL A 86 2.09 12.67 3.01
N VAL A 87 0.87 12.80 3.52
CA VAL A 87 0.57 12.57 4.94
C VAL A 87 -0.24 11.29 5.09
N MET A 88 0.23 10.39 5.93
CA MET A 88 -0.47 9.16 6.31
C MET A 88 -0.89 9.24 7.77
N PHE A 89 -2.02 8.63 8.12
CA PHE A 89 -2.44 8.55 9.52
C PHE A 89 -2.14 7.17 10.11
N THR A 90 -1.79 7.16 11.39
CA THR A 90 -1.60 5.94 12.19
C THR A 90 -2.62 5.90 13.31
N SER A 91 -3.04 4.69 13.70
CA SER A 91 -3.99 4.51 14.80
C SER A 91 -3.47 5.07 16.13
N GLY A 92 -2.15 5.08 16.37
CA GLY A 92 -1.55 5.58 17.60
C GLY A 92 -2.06 4.86 18.87
N SER A 93 -1.40 5.05 20.00
CA SER A 93 -1.89 4.58 21.31
C SER A 93 -2.94 5.50 21.93
N THR A 94 -3.12 6.68 21.34
CA THR A 94 -4.12 7.69 21.71
C THR A 94 -5.35 7.53 20.82
N ASN A 95 -6.57 7.71 21.35
CA ASN A 95 -7.82 7.56 20.57
C ASN A 95 -7.91 8.42 19.29
N VAL A 96 -7.04 9.42 19.13
CA VAL A 96 -6.94 10.27 17.94
C VAL A 96 -5.78 9.81 17.05
N PRO A 97 -6.02 9.50 15.76
CA PRO A 97 -4.97 9.15 14.81
C PRO A 97 -3.92 10.25 14.65
N LYS A 98 -2.65 9.86 14.58
CA LYS A 98 -1.53 10.81 14.42
C LYS A 98 -1.14 10.93 12.95
N ALA A 99 -0.94 12.17 12.50
CA ALA A 99 -0.46 12.48 11.17
C ALA A 99 1.05 12.21 11.08
N VAL A 100 1.45 11.47 10.06
CA VAL A 100 2.85 11.15 9.74
C VAL A 100 3.18 11.80 8.38
N PRO A 101 3.90 12.93 8.38
CA PRO A 101 4.35 13.56 7.14
C PRO A 101 5.55 12.81 6.57
N LEU A 102 5.46 12.39 5.30
CA LEU A 102 6.53 11.69 4.58
C LEU A 102 7.06 12.60 3.47
N THR A 103 8.38 12.83 3.44
CA THR A 103 9.03 13.72 2.47
C THR A 103 9.32 13.01 1.13
N HIS A 104 9.50 13.80 0.07
CA HIS A 104 9.94 13.27 -1.23
C HIS A 104 11.26 12.50 -1.12
N ARG A 105 12.25 13.06 -0.40
CA ARG A 105 13.55 12.42 -0.16
C ARG A 105 13.43 11.11 0.61
N GLY A 106 12.60 11.08 1.66
CA GLY A 106 12.40 9.87 2.47
C GLY A 106 11.81 8.73 1.65
N LEU A 107 10.74 9.01 0.89
CA LEU A 107 10.08 7.99 0.05
C LEU A 107 10.98 7.51 -1.10
N THR A 108 11.67 8.41 -1.78
CA THR A 108 12.56 8.01 -2.90
C THR A 108 13.74 7.17 -2.42
N TRP A 109 14.35 7.53 -1.28
CA TRP A 109 15.36 6.69 -0.64
C TRP A 109 14.81 5.32 -0.24
N LEU A 110 13.62 5.28 0.36
CA LEU A 110 12.97 4.03 0.76
C LEU A 110 12.74 3.12 -0.46
N PHE A 111 12.19 3.67 -1.54
CA PHE A 111 11.91 2.92 -2.76
C PHE A 111 13.20 2.41 -3.42
N GLN A 112 14.26 3.21 -3.44
CA GLN A 112 15.57 2.76 -3.92
C GLN A 112 16.12 1.60 -3.08
N SER A 113 16.05 1.72 -1.76
CA SER A 113 16.56 0.70 -0.83
C SER A 113 15.76 -0.58 -0.91
N LYS A 114 14.43 -0.48 -1.01
CA LYS A 114 13.52 -1.61 -1.27
C LYS A 114 13.82 -2.30 -2.59
N PHE A 115 14.02 -1.54 -3.66
CA PHE A 115 14.34 -2.08 -4.98
C PHE A 115 15.61 -2.96 -4.93
N GLN A 116 16.63 -2.50 -4.21
CA GLN A 116 17.88 -3.25 -4.00
C GLN A 116 17.68 -4.49 -3.09
N ALA A 117 16.93 -4.36 -2.01
CA ALA A 117 16.77 -5.43 -1.01
C ALA A 117 15.87 -6.58 -1.49
N GLU A 118 14.79 -6.26 -2.21
CA GLU A 118 13.80 -7.27 -2.63
C GLU A 118 14.20 -7.99 -3.92
N GLY A 119 15.28 -7.52 -4.56
CA GLY A 119 15.88 -8.20 -5.72
C GLY A 119 15.03 -8.08 -6.97
N TYR A 120 14.32 -6.97 -7.15
CA TYR A 120 13.64 -6.69 -8.42
C TYR A 120 14.66 -6.71 -9.56
N VAL A 121 14.42 -7.56 -10.56
CA VAL A 121 15.27 -7.68 -11.74
C VAL A 121 14.67 -6.82 -12.87
N PRO A 122 15.31 -5.70 -13.26
CA PRO A 122 14.87 -4.93 -14.42
C PRO A 122 14.81 -5.83 -15.66
N GLY A 123 13.71 -5.78 -16.41
CA GLY A 123 13.56 -6.55 -17.66
C GLY A 123 13.01 -7.97 -17.52
N GLN A 124 12.76 -8.48 -16.30
CA GLN A 124 11.82 -9.60 -16.12
C GLN A 124 10.39 -9.07 -16.29
N ALA A 125 9.99 -8.89 -17.53
CA ALA A 125 8.76 -8.22 -17.92
C ALA A 125 7.54 -9.16 -17.81
N HIS A 126 7.18 -9.69 -16.63
CA HIS A 126 5.85 -10.29 -16.48
C HIS A 126 5.31 -10.07 -15.06
N GLY A 127 4.26 -9.24 -14.96
CA GLY A 127 3.35 -9.16 -13.82
C GLY A 127 3.27 -7.79 -13.14
N GLY A 128 4.35 -7.24 -12.59
CA GLY A 128 4.20 -6.09 -11.68
C GLY A 128 3.52 -6.52 -10.37
N ALA A 129 2.83 -5.62 -9.67
CA ALA A 129 2.26 -5.92 -8.36
C ALA A 129 0.74 -5.78 -8.29
N MET A 130 0.12 -6.69 -7.53
CA MET A 130 -1.29 -6.60 -7.18
C MET A 130 -1.49 -5.54 -6.09
N CYS A 131 -2.17 -4.44 -6.45
CA CYS A 131 -2.49 -3.31 -5.60
C CYS A 131 -3.93 -3.42 -5.08
N PHE A 132 -4.14 -4.31 -4.10
CA PHE A 132 -5.44 -4.49 -3.42
C PHE A 132 -5.44 -3.95 -1.98
N MET A 133 -4.26 -3.73 -1.39
CA MET A 133 -4.14 -3.18 -0.04
C MET A 133 -4.61 -1.72 0.00
N PRO A 134 -5.31 -1.27 1.05
CA PRO A 134 -5.92 0.05 1.04
C PRO A 134 -4.90 1.21 0.95
N CYS A 135 -5.18 2.19 0.09
CA CYS A 135 -4.30 3.35 -0.12
C CYS A 135 -4.31 4.36 1.03
N TYR A 136 -5.20 4.24 2.01
CA TYR A 136 -5.08 5.00 3.27
C TYR A 136 -4.06 4.38 4.23
N HIS A 137 -3.52 3.21 3.92
CA HIS A 137 -2.46 2.55 4.68
C HIS A 137 -1.13 2.60 3.91
N VAL A 138 -0.03 2.76 4.65
CA VAL A 138 1.32 2.92 4.06
C VAL A 138 1.72 1.74 3.18
N MET A 139 1.29 0.52 3.55
CA MET A 139 1.53 -0.70 2.79
C MET A 139 0.86 -0.68 1.41
N GLY A 140 -0.36 -0.15 1.30
CA GLY A 140 -1.08 -0.08 0.03
C GLY A 140 -0.57 1.07 -0.84
N PHE A 141 -0.42 2.25 -0.25
CA PHE A 141 -0.05 3.44 -1.02
C PHE A 141 1.44 3.54 -1.29
N CYS A 142 2.27 3.60 -0.25
CA CYS A 142 3.71 3.83 -0.41
C CYS A 142 4.41 2.56 -0.87
N ASN A 143 4.25 1.46 -0.12
CA ASN A 143 5.04 0.24 -0.32
C ASN A 143 4.65 -0.57 -1.57
N ASN A 144 3.48 -0.30 -2.15
CA ASN A 144 2.96 -1.03 -3.29
C ASN A 144 2.68 -0.10 -4.46
N PHE A 145 1.66 0.76 -4.38
CA PHE A 145 1.25 1.60 -5.52
C PHE A 145 2.35 2.59 -5.96
N LEU A 146 2.83 3.47 -5.07
CA LEU A 146 3.89 4.43 -5.41
C LEU A 146 5.21 3.74 -5.75
N PHE A 147 5.54 2.64 -5.06
CA PHE A 147 6.70 1.85 -5.40
C PHE A 147 6.63 1.29 -6.83
N CYS A 148 5.46 0.81 -7.29
CA CYS A 148 5.29 0.36 -8.67
C CYS A 148 5.60 1.46 -9.68
N LEU A 149 5.11 2.68 -9.41
CA LEU A 149 5.37 3.84 -10.26
C LEU A 149 6.86 4.21 -10.26
N TYR A 150 7.50 4.21 -9.08
CA TYR A 150 8.94 4.47 -8.94
C TYR A 150 9.78 3.43 -9.70
N ALA A 151 9.44 2.16 -9.56
CA ALA A 151 10.16 1.05 -10.19
C ALA A 151 9.86 0.90 -11.69
N GLY A 152 8.89 1.65 -12.22
CA GLY A 152 8.46 1.53 -13.62
C GLY A 152 7.78 0.20 -13.94
N VAL A 153 7.12 -0.41 -12.96
CA VAL A 153 6.40 -1.69 -13.11
C VAL A 153 4.89 -1.49 -13.08
N ARG A 154 4.14 -2.46 -13.59
CA ARG A 154 2.68 -2.41 -13.63
C ARG A 154 2.09 -2.48 -12.22
N ALA A 155 1.10 -1.63 -11.94
CA ALA A 155 0.26 -1.70 -10.75
C ALA A 155 -1.14 -2.20 -11.16
N PHE A 156 -1.52 -3.40 -10.74
CA PHE A 156 -2.87 -3.91 -10.95
C PHE A 156 -3.78 -3.45 -9.80
N LEU A 157 -4.63 -2.47 -10.05
CA LEU A 157 -5.58 -1.99 -9.05
C LEU A 157 -6.78 -2.94 -9.00
N LEU A 158 -6.96 -3.61 -7.86
CA LEU A 158 -8.14 -4.44 -7.61
C LEU A 158 -9.19 -3.59 -6.90
N ASP A 159 -10.27 -3.29 -7.61
CA ASP A 159 -11.44 -2.68 -6.98
C ASP A 159 -12.20 -3.75 -6.20
N ALA A 160 -12.14 -3.63 -4.88
CA ALA A 160 -12.87 -4.45 -3.92
C ALA A 160 -13.65 -3.56 -2.95
N SER A 161 -14.16 -2.41 -3.41
CA SER A 161 -14.93 -1.47 -2.59
C SER A 161 -16.05 -2.15 -1.79
N ASP A 162 -16.71 -3.11 -2.43
CA ASP A 162 -17.90 -3.82 -1.94
C ASP A 162 -17.53 -5.11 -1.17
N SER A 163 -16.23 -5.44 -1.07
CA SER A 163 -15.71 -6.61 -0.37
C SER A 163 -14.70 -6.16 0.69
N THR A 164 -15.19 -5.76 1.86
CA THR A 164 -14.35 -5.35 3.00
C THR A 164 -14.75 -6.13 4.27
N PRO A 165 -13.87 -6.99 4.83
CA PRO A 165 -12.55 -7.36 4.30
C PRO A 165 -12.66 -8.07 2.94
N ILE A 166 -11.60 -7.98 2.13
CA ILE A 166 -11.56 -8.61 0.82
C ILE A 166 -11.75 -10.12 0.93
N ALA A 167 -12.63 -10.68 0.09
CA ALA A 167 -12.78 -12.12 -0.02
C ALA A 167 -11.49 -12.75 -0.57
N PRO A 168 -10.88 -13.74 0.11
CA PRO A 168 -9.65 -14.39 -0.37
C PRO A 168 -9.78 -14.98 -1.78
N GLN A 169 -10.96 -15.53 -2.12
CA GLN A 169 -11.21 -16.05 -3.47
C GLN A 169 -11.11 -14.96 -4.55
N LEU A 170 -11.67 -13.77 -4.29
CA LEU A 170 -11.58 -12.65 -5.23
C LEU A 170 -10.12 -12.28 -5.52
N LEU A 171 -9.25 -12.37 -4.51
CA LEU A 171 -7.83 -12.10 -4.69
C LEU A 171 -7.12 -13.22 -5.47
N ILE A 172 -7.48 -14.49 -5.26
CA ILE A 172 -6.98 -15.61 -6.09
C ILE A 172 -7.40 -15.43 -7.55
N ASP A 173 -8.68 -15.12 -7.80
CA ASP A 173 -9.20 -14.90 -9.15
C ASP A 173 -8.47 -13.74 -9.84
N ALA A 174 -8.22 -12.65 -9.10
CA ALA A 174 -7.46 -11.50 -9.61
C ALA A 174 -5.99 -11.84 -9.91
N VAL A 175 -5.33 -12.63 -9.05
CA VAL A 175 -3.96 -13.10 -9.29
C VAL A 175 -3.91 -13.99 -10.53
N GLN A 176 -4.89 -14.89 -10.70
CA GLN A 176 -4.99 -15.74 -11.88
C GLN A 176 -5.23 -14.94 -13.17
N ALA A 177 -6.04 -13.89 -13.12
CA ALA A 177 -6.36 -13.07 -14.29
C ALA A 177 -5.21 -12.12 -14.69
N CYS A 178 -4.47 -11.60 -13.71
CA CYS A 178 -3.47 -10.55 -13.93
C CYS A 178 -2.02 -11.09 -13.96
N GLU A 179 -1.79 -12.27 -13.40
CA GLU A 179 -0.46 -12.89 -13.24
C GLU A 179 0.61 -11.92 -12.69
N PRO A 180 0.37 -11.29 -11.52
CA PRO A 180 1.34 -10.38 -10.91
C PRO A 180 2.59 -11.13 -10.46
N SER A 181 3.76 -10.51 -10.58
CA SER A 181 5.01 -11.09 -10.03
C SER A 181 5.12 -10.85 -8.53
N VAL A 182 4.43 -9.83 -8.00
CA VAL A 182 4.52 -9.46 -6.59
C VAL A 182 3.14 -9.37 -5.96
N LEU A 183 3.00 -10.03 -4.81
CA LEU A 183 1.83 -9.94 -3.95
C LEU A 183 2.25 -9.49 -2.55
N THR A 184 1.99 -8.22 -2.24
CA THR A 184 2.16 -7.71 -0.87
C THR A 184 0.86 -7.87 -0.11
N THR A 185 0.90 -8.58 1.01
CA THR A 185 -0.30 -9.04 1.74
C THR A 185 -0.04 -9.11 3.25
N VAL A 186 -1.05 -9.58 3.99
CA VAL A 186 -1.11 -9.59 5.45
C VAL A 186 -1.42 -10.98 5.98
N PRO A 187 -1.11 -11.29 7.25
CA PRO A 187 -1.16 -12.66 7.75
C PRO A 187 -2.52 -13.36 7.61
N TRP A 188 -3.61 -12.68 7.90
CA TRP A 188 -4.94 -13.29 7.84
C TRP A 188 -5.33 -13.74 6.42
N ILE A 189 -4.84 -13.05 5.37
CA ILE A 189 -5.04 -13.46 3.97
C ILE A 189 -4.21 -14.71 3.67
N MET A 190 -2.95 -14.74 4.12
CA MET A 190 -2.09 -15.90 3.94
C MET A 190 -2.63 -17.13 4.68
N GLU A 191 -3.22 -16.94 5.86
CA GLU A 191 -3.88 -17.99 6.62
C GLU A 191 -5.12 -18.51 5.89
N ALA A 192 -5.91 -17.63 5.28
CA ALA A 192 -7.02 -18.03 4.41
C ALA A 192 -6.52 -18.82 3.18
N PHE A 193 -5.46 -18.37 2.52
CA PHE A 193 -4.85 -19.10 1.40
C PHE A 193 -4.33 -20.47 1.80
N ALA A 194 -3.69 -20.61 2.96
CA ALA A 194 -3.25 -21.89 3.47
C ALA A 194 -4.43 -22.84 3.75
N ALA A 195 -5.54 -22.31 4.30
CA ALA A 195 -6.76 -23.09 4.51
C ALA A 195 -7.39 -23.54 3.17
N MET A 196 -7.41 -22.65 2.18
CA MET A 196 -7.94 -22.95 0.84
C MET A 196 -7.06 -23.95 0.08
N ALA A 197 -5.73 -23.85 0.19
CA ALA A 197 -4.79 -24.72 -0.54
C ALA A 197 -4.90 -26.20 -0.18
N ASN A 198 -5.38 -26.53 1.02
CA ASN A 198 -5.66 -27.91 1.43
C ASN A 198 -6.92 -28.49 0.75
N ASN A 199 -7.80 -27.65 0.23
CA ASN A 199 -9.12 -28.03 -0.29
C ASN A 199 -9.26 -27.79 -1.80
N ASP A 200 -8.42 -26.94 -2.39
CA ASP A 200 -8.44 -26.58 -3.79
C ASP A 200 -7.00 -26.50 -4.35
N GLU A 201 -6.66 -27.42 -5.25
CA GLU A 201 -5.34 -27.47 -5.89
C GLU A 201 -5.06 -26.27 -6.80
N MET A 202 -6.07 -25.53 -7.25
CA MET A 202 -5.86 -24.34 -8.07
C MET A 202 -5.25 -23.19 -7.28
N VAL A 203 -5.57 -23.07 -6.00
CA VAL A 203 -5.04 -22.02 -5.13
C VAL A 203 -3.51 -22.03 -5.05
N PRO A 204 -2.85 -23.14 -4.67
CA PRO A 204 -1.40 -23.17 -4.64
C PRO A 204 -0.78 -23.02 -6.04
N ARG A 205 -1.41 -23.56 -7.10
CA ARG A 205 -0.93 -23.36 -8.49
C ARG A 205 -0.95 -21.88 -8.88
N THR A 206 -2.00 -21.16 -8.54
CA THR A 206 -2.11 -19.71 -8.76
C THR A 206 -1.08 -18.94 -7.94
N LEU A 207 -0.84 -19.31 -6.68
CA LEU A 207 0.16 -18.63 -5.85
C LEU A 207 1.60 -18.89 -6.32
N GLN A 208 1.87 -20.06 -6.91
CA GLN A 208 3.18 -20.40 -7.48
C GLN A 208 3.54 -19.56 -8.71
N THR A 209 2.58 -18.88 -9.36
CA THR A 209 2.88 -17.95 -10.47
C THR A 209 3.44 -16.61 -9.97
N VAL A 210 3.28 -16.32 -8.68
CA VAL A 210 3.77 -15.08 -8.05
C VAL A 210 5.21 -15.28 -7.59
N ASN A 211 6.14 -14.53 -8.20
CA ASN A 211 7.56 -14.63 -7.88
C ASN A 211 7.89 -14.24 -6.43
N TYR A 212 7.21 -13.21 -5.90
CA TYR A 212 7.48 -12.67 -4.57
C TYR A 212 6.17 -12.42 -3.81
N ILE A 213 5.88 -13.26 -2.84
CA ILE A 213 4.81 -13.02 -1.86
C ILE A 213 5.43 -12.41 -0.61
N LEU A 214 5.05 -11.16 -0.32
CA LEU A 214 5.57 -10.38 0.81
C LEU A 214 4.47 -10.22 1.86
N CYS A 215 4.65 -10.77 3.05
CA CYS A 215 3.70 -10.69 4.15
C CYS A 215 4.19 -9.73 5.25
N GLY A 216 3.40 -8.73 5.59
CA GLY A 216 3.75 -7.72 6.60
C GLY A 216 2.61 -7.29 7.50
N GLY A 217 2.91 -6.43 8.47
CA GLY A 217 1.94 -5.84 9.40
C GLY A 217 1.67 -6.66 10.68
N ALA A 218 1.94 -7.97 10.67
CA ALA A 218 1.95 -8.80 11.87
C ALA A 218 2.75 -10.09 11.61
N LYS A 219 2.99 -10.87 12.67
CA LYS A 219 3.68 -12.16 12.58
C LYS A 219 2.76 -13.20 11.92
N LEU A 220 3.25 -13.86 10.88
CA LEU A 220 2.57 -15.00 10.27
C LEU A 220 2.78 -16.28 11.10
N SER A 221 1.73 -17.09 11.28
CA SER A 221 1.80 -18.32 12.07
C SER A 221 2.68 -19.38 11.38
N LYS A 222 3.56 -20.04 12.15
CA LYS A 222 4.47 -21.08 11.63
C LYS A 222 3.74 -22.22 10.91
N PHE A 223 2.52 -22.52 11.35
CA PHE A 223 1.65 -23.52 10.71
C PHE A 223 1.31 -23.10 9.27
N CYS A 224 0.81 -21.88 9.07
CA CYS A 224 0.50 -21.34 7.74
C CYS A 224 1.73 -21.39 6.80
N VAL A 225 2.90 -20.98 7.32
CA VAL A 225 4.17 -21.05 6.57
C VAL A 225 4.47 -22.47 6.12
N SER A 226 4.34 -23.44 7.04
CA SER A 226 4.62 -24.84 6.74
C SER A 226 3.67 -25.38 5.66
N THR A 227 2.38 -25.08 5.76
CA THR A 227 1.36 -25.51 4.78
C THR A 227 1.63 -24.94 3.39
N LEU A 228 1.92 -23.64 3.28
CA LEU A 228 2.21 -23.03 1.99
C LEU A 228 3.51 -23.59 1.38
N LYS A 229 4.53 -23.82 2.22
CA LYS A 229 5.79 -24.42 1.79
C LYS A 229 5.63 -25.86 1.28
N THR A 230 4.76 -26.67 1.88
CA THR A 230 4.46 -28.02 1.37
C THR A 230 3.80 -27.99 0.00
N HIS A 231 3.10 -26.90 -0.33
CA HIS A 231 2.57 -26.63 -1.66
C HIS A 231 3.55 -25.86 -2.56
N GLY A 232 4.82 -25.73 -2.21
CA GLY A 232 5.82 -25.04 -3.03
C GLY A 232 5.65 -23.52 -3.13
N VAL A 233 4.82 -22.92 -2.27
CA VAL A 233 4.60 -21.47 -2.23
C VAL A 233 5.60 -20.83 -1.27
N GLY A 234 6.48 -19.99 -1.81
CA GLY A 234 7.43 -19.20 -1.05
C GLY A 234 6.81 -17.88 -0.56
N VAL A 235 7.04 -17.56 0.71
CA VAL A 235 6.60 -16.30 1.31
C VAL A 235 7.81 -15.67 1.99
N ARG A 236 7.92 -14.34 1.92
CA ARG A 236 8.90 -13.54 2.67
C ARG A 236 8.18 -12.61 3.63
N SER A 237 8.80 -12.38 4.78
CA SER A 237 8.29 -11.44 5.77
C SER A 237 8.89 -10.06 5.54
N ILE A 238 8.06 -9.03 5.65
CA ILE A 238 8.49 -7.63 5.61
C ILE A 238 8.01 -6.91 6.89
N CYS A 239 8.85 -6.04 7.44
CA CYS A 239 8.56 -5.30 8.67
C CYS A 239 8.92 -3.83 8.50
N GLY A 240 8.09 -2.97 9.06
CA GLY A 240 8.29 -1.53 9.08
C GLY A 240 7.07 -0.85 9.69
N ALA A 241 6.99 0.46 9.48
CA ALA A 241 5.99 1.30 10.11
C ALA A 241 5.63 2.49 9.20
N THR A 242 4.53 3.15 9.51
CA THR A 242 4.11 4.34 8.76
C THR A 242 5.12 5.47 8.91
N GLU A 243 5.75 5.60 10.08
CA GLU A 243 6.76 6.59 10.44
C GLU A 243 8.01 6.53 9.56
N VAL A 244 8.29 5.37 8.95
CA VAL A 244 9.40 5.18 8.00
C VAL A 244 8.92 5.03 6.56
N GLY A 245 7.62 5.24 6.31
CA GLY A 245 7.02 5.22 4.97
C GLY A 245 6.76 3.83 4.38
N GLY A 246 7.00 2.74 5.10
CA GLY A 246 6.79 1.37 4.60
C GLY A 246 7.63 0.32 5.31
N SER A 247 7.92 -0.78 4.62
CA SER A 247 8.83 -1.81 5.12
C SER A 247 10.29 -1.34 5.03
N ILE A 248 11.10 -1.71 6.02
CA ILE A 248 12.55 -1.44 6.07
C ILE A 248 13.39 -2.67 6.44
N LEU A 249 12.71 -3.78 6.77
CA LEU A 249 13.32 -5.08 7.01
C LEU A 249 12.65 -6.12 6.12
N ILE A 250 13.43 -7.10 5.64
CA ILE A 250 12.94 -8.27 4.91
C ILE A 250 13.62 -9.54 5.41
N GLY A 251 12.89 -10.65 5.48
CA GLY A 251 13.45 -11.94 5.86
C GLY A 251 12.65 -13.11 5.31
N GLU A 252 13.15 -14.31 5.54
CA GLU A 252 12.40 -15.53 5.26
C GLU A 252 11.19 -15.65 6.19
N THR A 253 10.10 -16.20 5.68
CA THR A 253 8.85 -16.28 6.45
C THR A 253 8.91 -17.31 7.57
N GLY A 254 8.42 -16.93 8.76
CA GLY A 254 8.40 -17.77 9.96
C GLY A 254 9.67 -17.70 10.81
N GLU A 255 10.71 -16.98 10.34
CA GLU A 255 11.85 -16.65 11.15
C GLU A 255 11.48 -15.61 12.23
N GLU A 256 12.23 -15.62 13.34
CA GLU A 256 12.12 -14.54 14.32
C GLU A 256 12.52 -13.22 13.66
N THR A 257 11.89 -12.11 14.06
CA THR A 257 12.22 -10.76 13.55
C THR A 257 13.72 -10.48 13.59
N LEU A 258 14.44 -11.10 14.52
CA LEU A 258 15.89 -11.07 14.71
C LEU A 258 16.72 -11.57 13.51
N ARG A 259 16.13 -12.34 12.59
CA ARG A 259 16.81 -12.83 11.38
C ARG A 259 16.49 -12.03 10.14
N MET A 260 15.54 -11.08 10.23
CA MET A 260 15.24 -10.17 9.14
C MET A 260 16.44 -9.26 8.88
N GLN A 261 16.73 -9.06 7.61
CA GLN A 261 17.80 -8.20 7.14
C GLN A 261 17.27 -6.77 6.94
N PRO A 262 18.00 -5.75 7.40
CA PRO A 262 17.67 -4.37 7.07
C PRO A 262 17.86 -4.11 5.58
N TYR A 263 17.01 -3.23 5.03
CA TYR A 263 17.27 -2.67 3.71
C TYR A 263 18.61 -1.89 3.71
N PRO A 264 19.29 -1.78 2.56
CA PRO A 264 20.52 -1.01 2.45
C PRO A 264 20.40 0.40 3.07
N GLY A 265 21.36 0.76 3.93
CA GLY A 265 21.38 2.05 4.62
C GLY A 265 20.56 2.13 5.91
N VAL A 266 19.78 1.10 6.27
CA VAL A 266 19.11 1.02 7.57
C VAL A 266 20.07 0.47 8.62
N GLY A 267 20.41 1.31 9.61
CA GLY A 267 21.00 0.87 10.87
C GLY A 267 19.91 0.50 11.88
N TRP A 268 20.14 -0.54 12.69
CA TRP A 268 19.24 -0.91 13.77
C TRP A 268 20.00 -1.49 14.96
N GLU A 269 19.41 -1.37 16.15
CA GLU A 269 19.92 -1.94 17.39
C GLU A 269 18.75 -2.44 18.25
N LEU A 270 19.02 -3.41 19.13
CA LEU A 270 18.06 -3.86 20.14
C LEU A 270 18.45 -3.30 21.48
N LEU A 271 17.56 -2.48 22.03
CA LEU A 271 17.69 -1.95 23.37
C LEU A 271 16.84 -2.80 24.33
N PRO A 272 17.35 -3.15 25.53
CA PRO A 272 16.54 -3.79 26.55
C PRO A 272 15.34 -2.89 26.90
N CYS A 273 14.13 -3.43 26.91
CA CYS A 273 13.01 -2.71 27.52
C CYS A 273 13.25 -2.63 29.03
N ALA A 274 13.21 -1.43 29.60
CA ALA A 274 13.13 -1.28 31.04
C ALA A 274 11.84 -1.97 31.51
N GLY A 275 11.99 -3.06 32.25
CA GLY A 275 10.88 -3.84 32.82
C GLY A 275 10.17 -3.09 33.94
#